data_AF-A0A8S9FI62-F1
#
_entry.id   AF-A0A8S9FI62-F1
#
_cell.length_a   1.000
_cell.length_b   1.000
_cell.length_c   1.000
_cell.angle_alpha   90.00
_cell.angle_beta   90.00
_cell.angle_gamma   90.00
#
_symmetry.space_group_name_H-M   'P 1'
#
loop_
_entity.id
_entity.type
_entity.pdbx_description
1 polymer ?
#
loop_
_entity_poly.entity_id
_entity_poly.type
_entity_poly.pdbx_seq_one_letter_code
_entity_poly.pdbx_strand_id
1 'polypeptide(L)'
;MATSNDLESTRPLAQFAPTFLGDHHFSVHVDDYRSGSGTILRIKLENFMCHSNLQIEFGEWVNFITGQNGSGKSAILTALCVAFGCRAKGTQRASTLKDFIKTGCSYAVVHVEIKNQGEDAFKPEVYGDVIIVERRITESASSTILKDHEGKKVSSRKDELRELVEHYNIDVENPCVVMSQDKSREFLHSGNDKDKFKDAVSRKISLDALVDFAIAHGAQWMFITPHDISMVKSHERIKKQQMAAPRS
;
A
#
# COMPACT_ATOMS: atom_id res chain seq x y z
N MET A 1 9.73 45.27 -25.70
CA MET A 1 9.92 43.82 -25.72
C MET A 1 10.06 43.32 -24.30
N ALA A 2 9.11 42.49 -23.87
CA ALA A 2 9.24 41.52 -22.78
C ALA A 2 8.24 40.42 -23.16
N THR A 3 8.67 39.15 -23.16
CA THR A 3 7.89 38.06 -23.76
C THR A 3 6.84 37.51 -22.80
N SER A 4 5.65 37.22 -23.33
CA SER A 4 4.60 36.51 -22.61
C SER A 4 5.06 35.07 -22.30
N ASN A 5 5.36 34.78 -21.02
CA ASN A 5 5.54 33.41 -20.52
C ASN A 5 5.44 33.25 -18.97
N ASP A 6 5.44 34.33 -18.18
CA ASP A 6 5.50 34.25 -16.70
C ASP A 6 4.13 34.28 -15.99
N LEU A 7 3.19 33.41 -16.38
CA LEU A 7 1.81 33.41 -15.80
C LEU A 7 1.17 32.02 -15.59
N GLU A 8 1.93 30.92 -15.67
CA GLU A 8 1.42 29.56 -15.42
C GLU A 8 1.69 29.01 -14.01
N SER A 9 2.51 29.68 -13.20
CA SER A 9 3.08 29.12 -11.95
C SER A 9 2.14 29.04 -10.73
N THR A 10 0.85 29.40 -10.86
CA THR A 10 -0.11 29.43 -9.74
C THR A 10 -1.52 28.95 -10.13
N ARG A 11 -1.73 27.64 -10.23
CA ARG A 11 -3.07 27.01 -10.30
C ARG A 11 -3.22 25.92 -9.24
N PRO A 12 -4.35 25.83 -8.50
CA PRO A 12 -4.57 24.78 -7.51
C PRO A 12 -4.67 23.38 -8.14
N LEU A 13 -4.13 22.37 -7.45
CA LEU A 13 -4.09 20.96 -7.89
C LEU A 13 -5.46 20.32 -8.19
N ALA A 14 -6.57 20.95 -7.76
CA ALA A 14 -7.92 20.55 -8.13
C ALA A 14 -8.18 20.52 -9.65
N GLN A 15 -7.40 21.26 -10.47
CA GLN A 15 -7.47 21.20 -11.94
C GLN A 15 -6.59 20.11 -12.59
N PHE A 16 -5.81 19.34 -11.81
CA PHE A 16 -4.96 18.26 -12.33
C PHE A 16 -5.54 16.85 -12.14
N ALA A 17 -6.62 16.70 -11.37
CA ALA A 17 -7.37 15.44 -11.30
C ALA A 17 -7.84 14.91 -12.69
N PRO A 18 -8.28 15.77 -13.65
CA PRO A 18 -8.60 15.32 -15.00
C PRO A 18 -7.38 14.84 -15.81
N THR A 19 -6.16 15.30 -15.51
CA THR A 19 -4.97 14.95 -16.32
C THR A 19 -4.44 13.54 -16.01
N PHE A 20 -4.83 12.96 -14.87
CA PHE A 20 -4.66 11.53 -14.57
C PHE A 20 -5.79 10.65 -15.13
N LEU A 21 -6.89 11.26 -15.59
CA LEU A 21 -8.11 10.64 -16.11
C LEU A 21 -8.38 11.18 -17.53
N GLY A 22 -7.45 10.91 -18.46
CA GLY A 22 -7.55 11.37 -19.85
C GLY A 22 -8.90 11.02 -20.49
N ASP A 23 -9.40 11.90 -21.37
CA ASP A 23 -10.82 12.14 -21.72
C ASP A 23 -11.68 10.93 -22.11
N HIS A 24 -11.92 10.04 -21.15
CA HIS A 24 -12.85 8.94 -21.21
C HIS A 24 -13.93 9.20 -20.17
N HIS A 25 -15.11 9.55 -20.67
CA HIS A 25 -16.28 9.93 -19.89
C HIS A 25 -16.89 8.68 -19.22
N PHE A 26 -16.14 8.09 -18.30
CA PHE A 26 -16.49 6.86 -17.59
C PHE A 26 -17.70 7.14 -16.70
N SER A 27 -18.89 6.76 -17.18
CA SER A 27 -20.12 6.76 -16.41
C SER A 27 -20.04 5.63 -15.37
N VAL A 28 -19.35 5.90 -14.27
CA VAL A 28 -19.26 4.99 -13.13
C VAL A 28 -20.66 4.85 -12.54
N HIS A 29 -21.31 3.72 -12.81
CA HIS A 29 -22.41 3.27 -11.98
C HIS A 29 -21.89 3.11 -10.55
N VAL A 30 -22.60 3.69 -9.58
CA VAL A 30 -22.30 3.50 -8.16
C VAL A 30 -22.88 2.15 -7.76
N ASP A 31 -22.22 1.08 -8.19
CA ASP A 31 -22.60 -0.28 -7.89
C ASP A 31 -22.26 -0.57 -6.42
N ASP A 32 -23.29 -0.55 -5.58
CA ASP A 32 -23.22 -0.59 -4.10
C ASP A 32 -22.84 -1.98 -3.55
N TYR A 33 -22.17 -2.81 -4.37
CA TYR A 33 -21.95 -4.24 -4.13
C TYR A 33 -20.58 -4.76 -4.60
N ARG A 34 -19.51 -4.17 -4.06
CA ARG A 34 -18.16 -4.74 -4.24
C ARG A 34 -18.04 -6.04 -3.43
N SER A 35 -17.74 -7.18 -4.07
CA SER A 35 -17.57 -8.50 -3.41
C SER A 35 -16.52 -8.49 -2.29
N GLY A 36 -15.61 -7.51 -2.30
CA GLY A 36 -14.56 -7.32 -1.29
C GLY A 36 -13.41 -8.32 -1.39
N SER A 37 -13.51 -9.32 -2.27
CA SER A 37 -12.41 -10.23 -2.60
C SER A 37 -11.17 -9.47 -3.10
N GLY A 38 -9.98 -10.06 -2.93
CA GLY A 38 -8.70 -9.43 -3.24
C GLY A 38 -8.21 -8.42 -2.19
N THR A 39 -9.07 -8.00 -1.25
CA THR A 39 -8.70 -7.18 -0.10
C THR A 39 -7.59 -7.85 0.72
N ILE A 40 -6.49 -7.15 0.97
CA ILE A 40 -5.43 -7.62 1.87
C ILE A 40 -5.93 -7.46 3.31
N LEU A 41 -6.12 -8.57 4.02
CA LEU A 41 -6.65 -8.60 5.38
C LEU A 41 -5.56 -8.36 6.42
N ARG A 42 -4.40 -8.97 6.25
CA ARG A 42 -3.30 -8.94 7.23
C ARG A 42 -1.94 -9.11 6.57
N ILE A 43 -0.92 -8.49 7.16
CA ILE A 43 0.48 -8.79 6.91
C ILE A 43 1.20 -9.11 8.24
N LYS A 44 2.03 -10.14 8.21
CA LYS A 44 3.00 -10.48 9.28
C LYS A 44 4.41 -10.48 8.68
N LEU A 45 5.34 -9.87 9.40
CA LEU A 45 6.76 -9.82 9.07
C LEU A 45 7.57 -10.48 10.18
N GLU A 46 8.41 -11.46 9.84
CA GLU A 46 9.39 -12.06 10.74
C GLU A 46 10.80 -11.77 10.24
N ASN A 47 11.66 -11.24 11.11
CA ASN A 47 13.07 -10.93 10.84
C ASN A 47 13.30 -10.16 9.52
N PHE A 48 12.42 -9.21 9.20
CA PHE A 48 12.40 -8.45 7.95
C PHE A 48 12.80 -6.98 8.19
N MET A 49 13.88 -6.55 7.55
CA MET A 49 14.48 -5.22 7.68
C MET A 49 14.75 -4.84 9.14
N CYS A 50 14.00 -3.89 9.72
CA CYS A 50 14.16 -3.50 11.12
C CYS A 50 13.33 -4.37 12.09
N HIS A 51 12.31 -5.10 11.61
CA HIS A 51 11.32 -5.80 12.43
C HIS A 51 11.72 -7.26 12.71
N SER A 52 11.84 -7.64 13.98
CA SER A 52 11.93 -9.06 14.36
C SER A 52 10.57 -9.75 14.25
N ASN A 53 9.51 -9.07 14.69
CA ASN A 53 8.12 -9.46 14.49
C ASN A 53 7.29 -8.19 14.36
N LEU A 54 6.46 -8.10 13.31
CA LEU A 54 5.43 -7.08 13.13
C LEU A 54 4.17 -7.74 12.56
N GLN A 55 3.01 -7.46 13.14
CA GLN A 55 1.70 -7.79 12.56
C GLN A 55 0.91 -6.49 12.35
N ILE A 56 0.32 -6.34 11.18
CA ILE A 56 -0.61 -5.26 10.83
C ILE A 56 -1.85 -5.90 10.22
N GLU A 57 -3.02 -5.55 10.76
CA GLU A 57 -4.32 -5.98 10.25
C GLU A 57 -4.99 -4.79 9.58
N PHE A 58 -5.43 -4.94 8.35
CA PHE A 58 -6.05 -3.86 7.58
C PHE A 58 -7.56 -3.80 7.84
N GLY A 59 -8.21 -2.77 7.29
CA GLY A 59 -9.64 -2.71 7.01
C GLY A 59 -9.85 -2.75 5.49
N GLU A 60 -11.07 -3.03 5.05
CA GLU A 60 -11.35 -3.35 3.64
C GLU A 60 -11.20 -2.15 2.68
N TRP A 61 -11.23 -0.94 3.22
CA TRP A 61 -11.26 0.32 2.47
C TRP A 61 -10.00 1.14 2.73
N VAL A 62 -10.06 2.17 3.59
CA VAL A 62 -8.97 3.13 3.83
C VAL A 62 -8.15 2.73 5.06
N ASN A 63 -6.84 2.64 4.89
CA ASN A 63 -5.90 2.28 5.95
C ASN A 63 -4.85 3.37 6.13
N PHE A 64 -4.75 3.93 7.32
CA PHE A 64 -3.64 4.81 7.71
C PHE A 64 -2.65 4.09 8.60
N ILE A 65 -1.38 4.13 8.23
CA ILE A 65 -0.26 3.61 9.03
C ILE A 65 0.69 4.75 9.33
N THR A 66 0.70 5.18 10.59
CA THR A 66 1.50 6.31 11.07
C THR A 66 2.64 5.87 11.99
N GLY A 67 3.45 6.82 12.44
CA GLY A 67 4.58 6.58 13.35
C GLY A 67 5.73 7.52 13.05
N GLN A 68 6.69 7.62 13.97
CA GLN A 68 7.85 8.52 13.81
C GLN A 68 8.75 8.13 12.63
N ASN A 69 9.66 9.01 12.21
CA ASN A 69 10.70 8.64 11.24
C ASN A 69 11.56 7.50 11.81
N GLY A 70 11.98 6.57 10.95
CA GLY A 70 12.69 5.36 11.37
C GLY A 70 11.82 4.22 11.91
N SER A 71 10.50 4.42 12.15
CA SER A 71 9.60 3.40 12.73
C SER A 71 9.34 2.15 11.86
N GLY A 72 10.07 1.96 10.76
CA GLY A 72 9.93 0.81 9.87
C GLY A 72 8.67 0.79 9.00
N LYS A 73 7.92 1.90 8.90
CA LYS A 73 6.73 2.06 8.03
C LYS A 73 6.90 1.52 6.61
N SER A 74 7.97 1.92 5.93
CA SER A 74 8.23 1.54 4.54
C SER A 74 8.54 0.05 4.35
N ALA A 75 8.86 -0.70 5.42
CA ALA A 75 9.03 -2.14 5.35
C ALA A 75 7.71 -2.86 5.02
N ILE A 76 6.55 -2.28 5.34
CA ILE A 76 5.24 -2.86 5.04
C ILE A 76 5.00 -2.89 3.52
N LEU A 77 5.14 -1.74 2.85
CA LEU A 77 5.11 -1.66 1.37
C LEU A 77 6.19 -2.56 0.75
N THR A 78 7.43 -2.47 1.23
CA THR A 78 8.55 -3.28 0.72
C THR A 78 8.25 -4.78 0.79
N ALA A 79 7.61 -5.22 1.89
CA ALA A 79 7.19 -6.60 2.09
C ALA A 79 6.02 -7.01 1.18
N LEU A 80 5.01 -6.15 0.99
CA LEU A 80 3.92 -6.41 0.04
C LEU A 80 4.47 -6.60 -1.39
N CYS A 81 5.30 -5.67 -1.88
CA CYS A 81 5.97 -5.81 -3.18
C CYS A 81 6.72 -7.15 -3.29
N VAL A 82 7.51 -7.49 -2.26
CA VAL A 82 8.30 -8.72 -2.23
C VAL A 82 7.44 -9.99 -2.16
N ALA A 83 6.30 -9.97 -1.44
CA ALA A 83 5.37 -11.09 -1.38
C ALA A 83 4.72 -11.36 -2.75
N PHE A 84 4.19 -10.32 -3.39
CA PHE A 84 3.51 -10.40 -4.70
C PHE A 84 4.44 -10.55 -5.91
N GLY A 85 5.76 -10.57 -5.69
CA GLY A 85 6.72 -11.06 -6.68
C GLY A 85 7.67 -10.01 -7.26
N CYS A 86 7.56 -8.74 -6.87
CA CYS A 86 8.47 -7.68 -7.31
C CYS A 86 9.93 -8.05 -7.04
N ARG A 87 10.83 -7.61 -7.93
CA ARG A 87 12.27 -7.79 -7.78
C ARG A 87 12.78 -6.83 -6.71
N ALA A 88 13.78 -7.23 -5.91
CA ALA A 88 14.35 -6.38 -4.85
C ALA A 88 14.71 -4.96 -5.32
N LYS A 89 15.31 -4.82 -6.50
CA LYS A 89 15.64 -3.53 -7.12
C LYS A 89 14.42 -2.63 -7.40
N GLY A 90 13.24 -3.22 -7.66
CA GLY A 90 12.00 -2.49 -7.90
C GLY A 90 11.47 -1.74 -6.67
N THR A 91 11.74 -2.25 -5.46
CA THR A 91 11.34 -1.55 -4.22
C THR A 91 12.20 -0.32 -3.92
N GLN A 92 13.30 -0.13 -4.65
CA GLN A 92 14.32 0.91 -4.42
C GLN A 92 15.00 0.86 -3.04
N ARG A 93 14.76 -0.18 -2.23
CA ARG A 93 15.35 -0.33 -0.87
C ARG A 93 16.49 -1.34 -0.79
N ALA A 94 16.69 -2.17 -1.82
CA ALA A 94 17.73 -3.23 -1.81
C ALA A 94 18.23 -3.61 -3.21
N SER A 95 19.37 -4.30 -3.26
CA SER A 95 19.95 -4.86 -4.48
C SER A 95 19.51 -6.31 -4.72
N THR A 96 19.37 -7.10 -3.66
CA THR A 96 18.95 -8.50 -3.65
C THR A 96 17.89 -8.76 -2.56
N LEU A 97 17.27 -9.95 -2.56
CA LEU A 97 16.22 -10.26 -1.58
C LEU A 97 16.77 -10.50 -0.17
N LYS A 98 17.99 -11.05 -0.03
CA LYS A 98 18.61 -11.31 1.28
C LYS A 98 18.98 -10.02 2.02
N ASP A 99 19.16 -8.90 1.31
CA ASP A 99 19.34 -7.57 1.89
C ASP A 99 18.12 -7.11 2.74
N PHE A 100 16.95 -7.75 2.58
CA PHE A 100 15.77 -7.54 3.44
C PHE A 100 15.77 -8.40 4.72
N ILE A 101 16.72 -9.31 4.90
CA ILE A 101 16.87 -10.04 6.17
C ILE A 101 17.37 -9.06 7.23
N LYS A 102 16.75 -9.11 8.41
CA LYS A 102 17.15 -8.29 9.56
C LYS A 102 18.60 -8.61 9.96
N THR A 103 19.41 -7.58 10.16
CA THR A 103 20.80 -7.71 10.60
C THR A 103 20.90 -8.59 11.85
N GLY A 104 21.70 -9.66 11.77
CA GLY A 104 21.85 -10.67 12.83
C GLY A 104 20.93 -11.89 12.72
N CYS A 105 20.00 -11.91 11.75
CA CYS A 105 19.15 -13.05 11.44
C CYS A 105 19.65 -13.78 10.18
N SER A 106 19.32 -15.08 10.03
CA SER A 106 19.71 -15.90 8.87
C SER A 106 18.59 -16.09 7.82
N TYR A 107 17.39 -15.59 8.13
CA TYR A 107 16.21 -15.67 7.27
C TYR A 107 15.22 -14.54 7.60
N ALA A 108 14.28 -14.30 6.68
CA ALA A 108 13.09 -13.48 6.89
C ALA A 108 11.84 -14.21 6.36
N VAL A 109 10.67 -13.86 6.89
CA VAL A 109 9.36 -14.28 6.35
C VAL A 109 8.47 -13.07 6.16
N VAL A 110 7.81 -13.01 5.01
CA VAL A 110 6.64 -12.15 4.78
C VAL A 110 5.44 -13.06 4.59
N HIS A 111 4.34 -12.77 5.28
CA HIS A 111 3.10 -13.54 5.24
C HIS A 111 1.92 -12.59 5.05
N VAL A 112 1.25 -12.67 3.90
CA VAL A 112 0.11 -11.81 3.53
C VAL A 112 -1.14 -12.67 3.45
N GLU A 113 -2.26 -12.17 3.99
CA GLU A 113 -3.56 -12.84 3.97
C GLU A 113 -4.53 -11.99 3.14
N ILE A 114 -5.25 -12.62 2.22
CA ILE A 114 -6.09 -11.98 1.19
C ILE A 114 -7.50 -12.57 1.26
N LYS A 115 -8.53 -11.72 1.29
CA LYS A 115 -9.94 -12.13 1.27
C LYS A 115 -10.26 -12.81 -0.07
N ASN A 116 -10.87 -13.99 -0.02
CA ASN A 116 -11.14 -14.85 -1.18
C ASN A 116 -12.61 -15.30 -1.15
N GLN A 117 -13.53 -14.33 -1.21
CA GLN A 117 -14.96 -14.52 -0.87
C GLN A 117 -15.90 -13.81 -1.86
N GLY A 118 -17.06 -14.43 -2.08
CA GLY A 118 -18.09 -13.97 -3.01
C GLY A 118 -17.77 -14.36 -4.47
N GLU A 119 -18.41 -13.68 -5.42
CA GLU A 119 -18.39 -14.10 -6.84
C GLU A 119 -17.00 -13.93 -7.49
N ASP A 120 -16.23 -12.94 -7.05
CA ASP A 120 -14.86 -12.66 -7.52
C ASP A 120 -13.79 -13.59 -6.89
N ALA A 121 -14.16 -14.67 -6.19
CA ALA A 121 -13.19 -15.52 -5.49
C ALA A 121 -12.27 -16.31 -6.44
N PHE A 122 -10.96 -16.28 -6.18
CA PHE A 122 -9.95 -17.03 -6.92
C PHE A 122 -9.90 -18.48 -6.42
N LYS A 123 -10.41 -19.41 -7.23
CA LYS A 123 -10.37 -20.87 -6.97
C LYS A 123 -10.83 -21.22 -5.54
N PRO A 124 -12.02 -20.75 -5.09
CA PRO A 124 -12.49 -20.91 -3.71
C PRO A 124 -12.57 -22.38 -3.27
N GLU A 125 -12.83 -23.30 -4.20
CA GLU A 125 -12.81 -24.75 -3.98
C GLU A 125 -11.42 -25.34 -3.65
N VAL A 126 -10.35 -24.58 -3.93
CA VAL A 126 -8.95 -24.96 -3.64
C VAL A 126 -8.40 -24.24 -2.41
N TYR A 127 -8.73 -22.95 -2.24
CA TYR A 127 -8.15 -22.10 -1.19
C TYR A 127 -9.09 -21.83 0.00
N GLY A 128 -10.41 -21.88 -0.21
CA GLY A 128 -11.42 -21.35 0.71
C GLY A 128 -11.36 -19.83 0.85
N ASP A 129 -11.99 -19.31 1.90
CA ASP A 129 -12.30 -17.89 2.13
C ASP A 129 -11.09 -16.94 2.26
N VAL A 130 -9.88 -17.47 2.45
CA VAL A 130 -8.64 -16.69 2.59
C VAL A 130 -7.51 -17.36 1.82
N ILE A 131 -6.82 -16.58 0.97
CA ILE A 131 -5.55 -17.00 0.37
C ILE A 131 -4.40 -16.43 1.19
N ILE A 132 -3.42 -17.28 1.49
CA ILE A 132 -2.23 -16.91 2.24
C ILE A 132 -1.01 -16.98 1.32
N VAL A 133 -0.33 -15.84 1.14
CA VAL A 133 0.94 -15.72 0.41
C VAL A 133 2.08 -15.67 1.42
N GLU A 134 2.83 -16.75 1.55
CA GLU A 134 4.02 -16.82 2.40
C GLU A 134 5.30 -16.80 1.57
N ARG A 135 6.16 -15.81 1.79
CA ARG A 135 7.48 -15.72 1.18
C ARG A 135 8.58 -15.81 2.23
N ARG A 136 9.37 -16.89 2.17
CA ARG A 136 10.55 -17.10 3.01
C ARG A 136 11.82 -16.76 2.23
N ILE A 137 12.71 -16.01 2.85
CA ILE A 137 13.99 -15.53 2.30
C ILE A 137 15.11 -16.03 3.21
N THR A 138 16.22 -16.50 2.63
CA THR A 138 17.47 -16.85 3.33
C THR A 138 18.66 -16.24 2.60
N GLU A 139 19.86 -16.33 3.19
CA GLU A 139 21.11 -15.89 2.55
C GLU A 139 21.37 -16.49 1.16
N SER A 140 20.87 -17.70 0.91
CA SER A 140 21.13 -18.47 -0.32
C SER A 140 19.93 -18.65 -1.25
N ALA A 141 18.70 -18.43 -0.78
CA ALA A 141 17.49 -18.74 -1.52
C ALA A 141 16.29 -17.84 -1.16
N SER A 142 15.27 -17.83 -2.02
CA SER A 142 13.94 -17.37 -1.62
C SER A 142 12.87 -18.29 -2.22
N SER A 143 11.79 -18.50 -1.49
CA SER A 143 10.66 -19.34 -1.90
C SER A 143 9.35 -18.61 -1.57
N THR A 144 8.35 -18.77 -2.44
CA THR A 144 6.99 -18.30 -2.20
C THR A 144 6.04 -19.49 -2.25
N ILE A 145 5.12 -19.55 -1.30
CA ILE A 145 4.15 -20.62 -1.11
C ILE A 145 2.77 -19.96 -1.04
N LEU A 146 1.83 -20.49 -1.81
CA LEU A 146 0.41 -20.18 -1.68
C LEU A 146 -0.23 -21.26 -0.81
N LYS A 147 -0.96 -20.84 0.22
CA LYS A 147 -1.65 -21.72 1.16
C LYS A 147 -3.15 -21.39 1.19
N ASP A 148 -3.94 -22.40 1.51
CA ASP A 148 -5.38 -22.27 1.79
C ASP A 148 -5.62 -21.56 3.14
N HIS A 149 -6.88 -21.30 3.46
CA HIS A 149 -7.32 -20.67 4.70
C HIS A 149 -6.95 -21.45 5.98
N GLU A 150 -6.69 -22.76 5.88
CA GLU A 150 -6.17 -23.59 6.99
C GLU A 150 -4.64 -23.44 7.16
N GLY A 151 -3.96 -22.74 6.26
CA GLY A 151 -2.50 -22.57 6.25
C GLY A 151 -1.74 -23.76 5.65
N LYS A 152 -2.43 -24.69 5.00
CA LYS A 152 -1.85 -25.85 4.30
C LYS A 152 -1.40 -25.43 2.91
N LYS A 153 -0.25 -25.96 2.48
CA LYS A 153 0.33 -25.62 1.17
C LYS A 153 -0.55 -26.15 0.04
N VAL A 154 -1.00 -25.23 -0.81
CA VAL A 154 -1.62 -25.52 -2.12
C VAL A 154 -0.55 -25.51 -3.21
N SER A 155 0.22 -24.42 -3.31
CA SER A 155 1.13 -24.21 -4.45
C SER A 155 2.46 -23.56 -4.07
N SER A 156 3.42 -23.62 -4.98
CA SER A 156 4.64 -22.81 -4.98
C SER A 156 5.10 -22.49 -6.41
N ARG A 157 4.14 -22.40 -7.35
CA ARG A 157 4.38 -22.02 -8.76
C ARG A 157 4.39 -20.50 -8.88
N LYS A 158 5.33 -19.94 -9.66
CA LYS A 158 5.41 -18.49 -9.89
C LYS A 158 4.25 -17.98 -10.76
N ASP A 159 3.88 -18.76 -11.76
CA ASP A 159 2.77 -18.42 -12.66
C ASP A 159 1.44 -18.35 -11.92
N GLU A 160 1.22 -19.17 -10.90
CA GLU A 160 0.00 -19.16 -10.09
C GLU A 160 -0.06 -17.99 -9.09
N LEU A 161 1.10 -17.52 -8.61
CA LEU A 161 1.19 -16.22 -7.91
C LEU A 161 0.88 -15.06 -8.87
N ARG A 162 1.30 -15.15 -10.13
CA ARG A 162 0.98 -14.15 -11.16
C ARG A 162 -0.53 -14.17 -11.48
N GLU A 163 -1.12 -15.34 -11.73
CA GLU A 163 -2.56 -15.53 -11.91
C GLU A 163 -3.37 -14.87 -10.78
N LEU A 164 -2.95 -15.07 -9.52
CA LEU A 164 -3.59 -14.48 -8.34
C LEU A 164 -3.49 -12.94 -8.30
N VAL A 165 -2.31 -12.39 -8.65
CA VAL A 165 -2.05 -10.94 -8.69
C VAL A 165 -2.81 -10.28 -9.84
N GLU A 166 -2.87 -10.93 -11.01
CA GLU A 166 -3.60 -10.47 -12.19
C GLU A 166 -5.12 -10.51 -11.95
N HIS A 167 -5.65 -11.61 -11.41
CA HIS A 167 -7.07 -11.80 -11.09
C HIS A 167 -7.61 -10.72 -10.13
N TYR A 168 -6.84 -10.38 -9.09
CA TYR A 168 -7.22 -9.33 -8.14
C TYR A 168 -6.70 -7.93 -8.47
N ASN A 169 -6.04 -7.76 -9.62
CA ASN A 169 -5.43 -6.50 -10.07
C ASN A 169 -4.56 -5.84 -8.98
N ILE A 170 -3.73 -6.64 -8.28
CA ILE A 170 -2.95 -6.21 -7.12
C ILE A 170 -1.70 -5.46 -7.59
N ASP A 171 -1.88 -4.18 -7.94
CA ASP A 171 -0.77 -3.27 -8.25
C ASP A 171 -0.18 -2.68 -6.95
N VAL A 172 0.92 -3.28 -6.52
CA VAL A 172 1.77 -2.84 -5.39
C VAL A 172 2.75 -1.72 -5.71
N GLU A 173 2.89 -1.31 -6.98
CA GLU A 173 3.76 -0.21 -7.40
C GLU A 173 2.95 1.09 -7.65
N ASN A 174 1.62 0.96 -7.82
CA ASN A 174 0.65 2.03 -7.95
C ASN A 174 0.68 3.03 -6.76
N PRO A 175 0.95 4.33 -6.99
CA PRO A 175 0.96 5.35 -5.95
C PRO A 175 -0.40 5.59 -5.26
N CYS A 176 -1.51 5.21 -5.89
CA CYS A 176 -2.85 5.33 -5.31
C CYS A 176 -3.09 4.23 -4.25
N VAL A 177 -2.86 2.96 -4.61
CA VAL A 177 -3.01 1.83 -3.68
C VAL A 177 -2.06 1.99 -2.48
N VAL A 178 -0.83 2.46 -2.70
CA VAL A 178 0.10 2.79 -1.61
C VAL A 178 0.82 4.14 -1.81
N MET A 179 0.33 5.17 -1.10
CA MET A 179 1.09 6.41 -0.90
C MET A 179 2.24 6.15 0.08
N SER A 180 3.45 6.03 -0.46
CA SER A 180 4.69 5.97 0.33
C SER A 180 5.05 7.34 0.92
N GLN A 181 5.85 7.36 1.99
CA GLN A 181 6.32 8.58 2.64
C GLN A 181 6.94 9.58 1.64
N ASP A 182 7.72 9.10 0.68
CA ASP A 182 8.46 9.95 -0.25
C ASP A 182 7.53 10.55 -1.32
N LYS A 183 6.70 9.72 -1.99
CA LYS A 183 5.64 10.18 -2.91
C LYS A 183 4.63 11.10 -2.21
N SER A 184 4.35 10.88 -0.92
CA SER A 184 3.45 11.74 -0.14
C SER A 184 4.02 13.14 0.11
N ARG A 185 5.34 13.31 0.14
CA ARG A 185 5.98 14.64 0.27
C ARG A 185 5.92 15.39 -1.06
N GLU A 186 6.16 14.70 -2.18
CA GLU A 186 6.00 15.26 -3.53
C GLU A 186 4.55 15.71 -3.77
N PHE A 187 3.56 14.90 -3.40
CA PHE A 187 2.13 15.23 -3.52
C PHE A 187 1.68 16.40 -2.61
N LEU A 188 2.39 16.66 -1.51
CA LEU A 188 1.99 17.65 -0.50
C LEU A 188 2.84 18.93 -0.50
N HIS A 189 3.93 19.01 -1.28
CA HIS A 189 4.80 20.19 -1.38
C HIS A 189 4.87 20.74 -2.81
N SER A 190 3.86 21.54 -3.18
CA SER A 190 3.88 22.40 -4.37
C SER A 190 4.02 23.90 -4.01
N GLY A 191 4.74 24.22 -2.93
CA GLY A 191 4.87 25.58 -2.40
C GLY A 191 6.10 25.78 -1.50
N ASN A 192 6.66 26.99 -1.50
CA ASN A 192 7.91 27.33 -0.81
C ASN A 192 7.81 27.32 0.72
N ASP A 193 8.91 26.96 1.40
CA ASP A 193 9.06 26.71 2.86
C ASP A 193 8.71 27.84 3.86
N LYS A 194 8.07 28.92 3.44
CA LYS A 194 7.80 30.10 4.30
C LYS A 194 6.47 30.06 5.07
N ASP A 195 5.60 29.09 4.80
CA ASP A 195 4.17 29.14 5.21
C ASP A 195 3.68 27.88 5.97
N LYS A 196 4.45 27.44 6.97
CA LYS A 196 4.20 26.22 7.78
C LYS A 196 2.79 26.06 8.37
N PHE A 197 2.03 27.15 8.50
CA PHE A 197 0.63 27.12 8.91
C PHE A 197 -0.33 26.81 7.74
N LYS A 198 -0.08 27.38 6.55
CA LYS A 198 -0.80 27.01 5.32
C LYS A 198 -0.50 25.54 4.97
N ASP A 199 0.73 25.07 5.18
CA ASP A 199 1.09 23.66 4.98
C ASP A 199 0.17 22.71 5.76
N ALA A 200 -0.23 23.06 6.99
CA ALA A 200 -1.13 22.21 7.79
C ALA A 200 -2.55 22.17 7.21
N VAL A 201 -3.09 23.32 6.83
CA VAL A 201 -4.44 23.44 6.24
C VAL A 201 -4.49 22.79 4.86
N SER A 202 -3.52 23.07 3.99
CA SER A 202 -3.41 22.48 2.65
C SER A 202 -3.23 20.96 2.72
N ARG A 203 -2.36 20.46 3.61
CA ARG A 203 -2.23 19.00 3.82
C ARG A 203 -3.52 18.36 4.30
N LYS A 204 -4.30 19.02 5.17
CA LYS A 204 -5.62 18.52 5.55
C LYS A 204 -6.56 18.47 4.35
N ILE A 205 -6.66 19.54 3.55
CA ILE A 205 -7.55 19.60 2.38
C ILE A 205 -7.20 18.50 1.38
N SER A 206 -5.92 18.34 1.03
CA SER A 206 -5.47 17.27 0.13
C SER A 206 -5.72 15.87 0.69
N LEU A 207 -5.61 15.67 2.01
CA LEU A 207 -5.78 14.37 2.64
C LEU A 207 -7.27 13.99 2.84
N ASP A 208 -8.12 14.96 3.19
CA ASP A 208 -9.58 14.77 3.19
C ASP A 208 -10.07 14.48 1.76
N ALA A 209 -9.57 15.18 0.74
CA ALA A 209 -9.92 14.91 -0.67
C ALA A 209 -9.45 13.52 -1.15
N LEU A 210 -8.25 13.07 -0.77
CA LEU A 210 -7.78 11.70 -1.02
C LEU A 210 -8.65 10.66 -0.31
N VAL A 211 -9.11 10.93 0.91
CA VAL A 211 -10.02 10.05 1.66
C VAL A 211 -11.41 9.99 1.03
N ASP A 212 -11.97 11.13 0.66
CA ASP A 212 -13.28 11.21 0.01
C ASP A 212 -13.22 10.49 -1.37
N PHE A 213 -12.12 10.63 -2.13
CA PHE A 213 -11.85 9.84 -3.35
C PHE A 213 -11.73 8.33 -3.05
N ALA A 214 -10.98 7.96 -2.02
CA ALA A 214 -10.73 6.56 -1.64
C ALA A 214 -11.94 5.85 -1.02
N ILE A 215 -12.94 6.60 -0.54
CA ILE A 215 -14.24 6.07 -0.10
C ILE A 215 -15.20 5.91 -1.29
N ALA A 216 -15.13 6.81 -2.27
CA ALA A 216 -15.92 6.73 -3.51
C ALA A 216 -15.43 5.63 -4.47
N HIS A 217 -14.12 5.35 -4.50
CA HIS A 217 -13.53 4.34 -5.40
C HIS A 217 -13.36 2.99 -4.71
N GLY A 218 -14.05 1.98 -5.24
CA GLY A 218 -14.00 0.58 -4.83
C GLY A 218 -12.63 -0.07 -5.03
N ALA A 219 -11.70 0.27 -4.14
CA ALA A 219 -10.37 -0.30 -3.99
C ALA A 219 -9.97 -0.25 -2.51
N GLN A 220 -8.90 -0.96 -2.15
CA GLN A 220 -8.29 -0.83 -0.83
C GLN A 220 -7.12 0.16 -0.91
N TRP A 221 -7.02 1.07 0.06
CA TRP A 221 -6.06 2.18 0.06
C TRP A 221 -5.17 2.13 1.30
N MET A 222 -3.85 2.30 1.13
CA MET A 222 -2.86 2.27 2.21
C MET A 222 -2.01 3.55 2.24
N PHE A 223 -2.34 4.46 3.16
CA PHE A 223 -1.65 5.72 3.37
C PHE A 223 -0.57 5.56 4.45
N ILE A 224 0.71 5.52 4.04
CA ILE A 224 1.86 5.26 4.93
C ILE A 224 2.62 6.57 5.19
N THR A 225 2.30 7.26 6.29
CA THR A 225 2.71 8.66 6.52
C THR A 225 3.46 8.88 7.84
N PRO A 226 4.46 9.77 7.91
CA PRO A 226 5.08 10.21 9.17
C PRO A 226 4.26 11.31 9.87
N HIS A 227 3.22 11.85 9.23
CA HIS A 227 2.46 12.99 9.72
C HIS A 227 1.34 12.56 10.68
N ASP A 228 0.92 13.52 11.52
CA ASP A 228 -0.28 13.37 12.34
C ASP A 228 -1.54 13.33 11.45
N ILE A 229 -2.46 12.42 11.80
CA ILE A 229 -3.75 12.18 11.13
C ILE A 229 -4.95 12.45 12.06
N SER A 230 -4.71 13.12 13.19
CA SER A 230 -5.75 13.66 14.08
C SER A 230 -6.78 14.51 13.32
N MET A 231 -6.33 15.24 12.29
CA MET A 231 -7.15 16.11 11.46
C MET A 231 -8.02 15.38 10.43
N VAL A 232 -7.69 14.14 10.07
CA VAL A 232 -8.50 13.32 9.14
C VAL A 232 -9.79 12.94 9.83
N LYS A 233 -10.93 13.15 9.17
CA LYS A 233 -12.27 12.79 9.69
C LYS A 233 -12.31 11.32 10.18
N SER A 234 -13.08 11.04 11.22
CA SER A 234 -13.40 9.66 11.61
C SER A 234 -14.53 9.14 10.73
N HIS A 235 -14.41 7.91 10.23
CA HIS A 235 -15.38 7.25 9.36
C HIS A 235 -15.23 5.73 9.51
N GLU A 236 -16.31 4.97 9.41
CA GLU A 236 -16.31 3.50 9.59
C GLU A 236 -15.34 2.80 8.61
N ARG A 237 -15.24 3.31 7.38
CA ARG A 237 -14.36 2.81 6.32
C ARG A 237 -12.88 3.21 6.49
N ILE A 238 -12.49 3.86 7.61
CA ILE A 238 -11.11 4.32 7.86
C ILE A 238 -10.50 3.63 9.09
N LYS A 239 -9.59 2.68 8.86
CA LYS A 239 -8.77 2.07 9.93
C LYS A 239 -7.50 2.90 10.15
N LYS A 240 -7.30 3.41 11.37
CA LYS A 240 -6.09 4.17 11.77
C LYS A 240 -5.20 3.32 12.68
N GLN A 241 -3.93 3.18 12.35
CA GLN A 241 -2.93 2.42 13.12
C GLN A 241 -1.64 3.23 13.27
N GLN A 242 -1.05 3.23 14.47
CA GLN A 242 0.20 3.93 14.76
C GLN A 242 1.28 2.94 15.15
N MET A 243 2.37 2.91 14.38
CA MET A 243 3.56 2.14 14.71
C MET A 243 4.32 2.78 15.87
N ALA A 244 4.87 1.94 16.74
CA ALA A 244 5.76 2.35 17.82
C ALA A 244 6.97 3.15 17.30
N ALA A 245 7.57 3.96 18.18
CA ALA A 245 8.84 4.61 17.91
C ALA A 245 9.96 3.57 17.64
N PRO A 246 11.05 3.94 16.95
CA PRO A 246 12.22 3.08 16.83
C PRO A 246 12.70 2.64 18.21
N ARG A 247 13.10 1.37 18.36
CA ARG A 247 13.86 0.95 19.54
C ARG A 247 15.28 1.50 19.39
N SER A 248 15.72 2.28 20.37
CA SER A 248 17.08 2.80 20.53
C SER A 248 18.08 1.69 20.82
#